data_AF-A0A087SHB3-F1
#
_entry.id   AF-A0A087SHB3-F1
#
_cell.length_a   1.000
_cell.length_b   1.000
_cell.length_c   1.000
_cell.angle_alpha   90.00
_cell.angle_beta   90.00
_cell.angle_gamma   90.00
#
_symmetry.space_group_name_H-M   'P 1'
#
loop_
_entity.id
_entity.type
_entity.pdbx_description
1 polymer ?
#
loop_
_entity_poly.entity_id
_entity_poly.type
_entity_poly.pdbx_seq_one_letter_code
_entity_poly.pdbx_strand_id
1 'polypeptide(L)'
;MLARGAILPLFLAFAVLACPATASAAVQVTLYGESLCPYCRAWILEQASDLFDQGFSSYIEFRYVAWGNAHRSHDGPQCQHGAAECAGNDLINCAQALYPAQALWFPYRRGAGDARPATARLARRAREVVGTGCLVGGCVSLFHGGY
;
A
#
# COMPACT_ATOMS: atom_id res chain seq x y z
N MET A 1 45.47 5.56 45.79
CA MET A 1 44.46 4.61 46.31
C MET A 1 43.10 5.01 45.74
N LEU A 2 42.71 4.45 44.59
CA LEU A 2 41.40 4.70 43.99
C LEU A 2 40.36 3.91 44.80
N ALA A 3 39.37 4.63 45.34
CA ALA A 3 38.32 4.06 46.17
C ALA A 3 37.54 3.01 45.38
N ARG A 4 37.68 1.75 45.79
CA ARG A 4 37.05 0.56 45.19
C ARG A 4 35.50 0.58 45.19
N GLY A 5 34.87 1.64 45.71
CA GLY A 5 33.42 1.75 45.88
C GLY A 5 32.66 2.61 44.85
N ALA A 6 33.35 3.40 44.01
CA ALA A 6 32.67 4.30 43.07
C ALA A 6 32.46 3.70 41.66
N ILE A 7 32.95 2.49 41.42
CA ILE A 7 32.90 1.84 40.10
C ILE A 7 31.56 1.11 39.90
N LEU A 8 30.94 0.62 40.97
CA LEU A 8 29.72 -0.19 40.89
C LEU A 8 28.43 0.55 40.44
N PRO A 9 28.17 1.83 40.79
CA PRO A 9 26.94 2.49 40.34
C PRO A 9 27.05 3.00 38.88
N LEU A 10 28.26 3.16 38.34
CA LEU A 10 28.46 3.68 36.98
C LEU A 10 28.22 2.60 35.91
N PHE A 11 28.51 1.33 36.21
CA PHE A 11 28.22 0.21 35.29
C PHE A 11 26.74 -0.18 35.24
N LEU A 12 25.97 0.05 36.31
CA LEU A 12 24.51 -0.19 36.33
C LEU A 12 23.72 0.87 35.56
N ALA A 13 24.22 2.09 35.43
CA ALA A 13 23.58 3.14 34.64
C ALA A 13 23.71 2.92 33.13
N PHE A 14 24.77 2.25 32.66
CA PHE A 14 25.01 2.02 31.24
C PHE A 14 24.22 0.83 30.67
N ALA A 15 23.84 -0.13 31.52
CA ALA A 15 23.11 -1.34 31.09
C ALA A 15 21.62 -1.09 30.78
N VAL A 16 21.05 0.03 31.22
CA VAL A 16 19.63 0.38 30.96
C VAL A 16 19.45 1.06 29.59
N LEU A 17 20.53 1.54 28.96
CA LEU A 17 20.46 2.35 27.74
C LEU A 17 20.49 1.55 26.41
N ALA A 18 20.62 0.23 26.48
CA ALA A 18 20.69 -0.64 25.31
C ALA A 18 19.54 -1.67 25.32
N CYS A 19 18.30 -1.21 25.47
CA CYS A 19 17.17 -1.97 24.95
C CYS A 19 17.05 -1.58 23.48
N PRO A 20 17.52 -2.40 22.52
CA PRO A 20 17.09 -2.20 21.14
C PRO A 20 15.58 -2.35 21.17
N ALA A 21 14.85 -1.25 20.96
CA ALA A 21 13.45 -1.32 20.62
C ALA A 21 13.39 -2.14 19.33
N THR A 22 13.14 -3.44 19.47
CA THR A 22 12.80 -4.29 18.35
C THR A 22 11.48 -3.72 17.85
N ALA A 23 11.57 -2.90 16.79
CA ALA A 23 10.40 -2.47 16.07
C ALA A 23 9.62 -3.74 15.72
N SER A 24 8.46 -3.93 16.37
CA SER A 24 7.60 -5.07 16.10
C SER A 24 7.35 -5.09 14.60
N ALA A 25 7.69 -6.20 13.94
CA ALA A 25 7.50 -6.31 12.50
C ALA A 25 6.02 -6.04 12.18
N ALA A 26 5.76 -5.14 11.24
CA ALA A 26 4.41 -4.83 10.82
C ALA A 26 3.72 -6.10 10.29
N VAL A 27 2.44 -6.26 10.58
CA VAL A 27 1.65 -7.39 10.08
C VAL A 27 1.40 -7.17 8.59
N GLN A 28 1.84 -8.11 7.76
CA GLN A 28 1.57 -8.05 6.33
C GLN A 28 0.12 -8.43 6.05
N VAL A 29 -0.61 -7.53 5.39
CA VAL A 29 -1.98 -7.75 4.94
C VAL A 29 -2.01 -7.55 3.42
N THR A 30 -2.24 -8.62 2.66
CA THR A 30 -2.39 -8.53 1.20
C THR A 30 -3.82 -8.85 0.79
N LEU A 31 -4.48 -7.91 0.13
CA LEU A 31 -5.75 -8.14 -0.55
C LEU A 31 -5.52 -8.40 -2.03
N TYR A 32 -5.98 -9.54 -2.53
CA TYR A 32 -6.15 -9.79 -3.96
C TYR A 32 -7.59 -9.46 -4.31
N GLY A 33 -7.81 -8.46 -5.18
CA GLY A 33 -9.17 -7.99 -5.47
C GLY A 33 -9.30 -7.30 -6.81
N GLU A 34 -10.53 -6.93 -7.13
CA GLU A 34 -10.91 -6.32 -8.40
C GLU A 34 -11.48 -4.92 -8.16
N SER A 35 -11.34 -4.04 -9.14
CA SER A 35 -11.82 -2.67 -9.01
C SER A 35 -13.35 -2.58 -8.93
N LEU A 36 -14.06 -3.46 -9.65
CA LEU A 36 -15.53 -3.48 -9.70
C LEU A 36 -16.19 -4.60 -8.90
N CYS A 37 -15.44 -5.57 -8.37
CA CYS A 37 -16.00 -6.60 -7.49
C CYS A 37 -16.70 -5.99 -6.26
N PRO A 38 -17.99 -6.29 -6.03
CA PRO A 38 -18.77 -5.68 -4.96
C PRO A 38 -18.22 -6.02 -3.57
N TYR A 39 -17.81 -7.26 -3.35
CA TYR A 39 -17.28 -7.70 -2.05
C TYR A 39 -15.87 -7.16 -1.78
N CYS A 40 -15.01 -7.04 -2.80
CA CYS A 40 -13.71 -6.37 -2.64
C CYS A 40 -13.88 -4.90 -2.26
N ARG A 41 -14.87 -4.22 -2.86
CA ARG A 41 -15.19 -2.83 -2.52
C ARG A 41 -15.74 -2.71 -1.10
N ALA A 42 -16.68 -3.56 -0.71
CA ALA A 42 -17.23 -3.58 0.65
C ALA A 42 -16.13 -3.79 1.70
N TRP A 43 -15.24 -4.77 1.49
CA TRP A 43 -14.13 -5.02 2.42
C TRP A 43 -13.18 -3.82 2.55
N ILE A 44 -12.91 -3.10 1.45
CA ILE A 44 -12.09 -1.87 1.50
C ILE A 44 -12.80 -0.74 2.25
N LEU A 45 -14.08 -0.52 1.98
CA LEU A 45 -14.85 0.60 2.52
C LEU A 45 -15.23 0.39 3.99
N GLU A 46 -15.32 -0.86 4.42
CA GLU A 46 -15.67 -1.23 5.80
C GLU A 46 -14.41 -1.68 6.53
N GLN A 47 -14.00 -2.94 6.33
CA GLN A 47 -12.98 -3.60 7.15
C GLN A 47 -11.62 -2.89 7.10
N ALA A 48 -11.09 -2.63 5.91
CA ALA A 48 -9.79 -1.96 5.78
C ALA A 48 -9.86 -0.50 6.21
N SER A 49 -10.96 0.18 5.90
CA SER A 49 -11.18 1.57 6.29
C SER A 49 -11.19 1.72 7.80
N ASP A 50 -11.93 0.84 8.50
CA ASP A 50 -12.02 0.83 9.95
C ASP A 50 -10.66 0.55 10.61
N LEU A 51 -9.85 -0.36 10.04
CA LEU A 51 -8.48 -0.59 10.51
C LEU A 51 -7.63 0.68 10.43
N PHE A 52 -7.66 1.38 9.30
CA PHE A 52 -6.89 2.61 9.11
C PHE A 52 -7.40 3.75 10.01
N ASP A 53 -8.72 3.89 10.15
CA ASP A 53 -9.34 4.97 10.91
C ASP A 53 -9.13 4.78 12.43
N GLN A 54 -9.00 3.53 12.90
CA GLN A 54 -8.62 3.20 14.28
C GLN A 54 -7.11 3.31 14.55
N GLY A 55 -6.32 3.76 13.57
CA GLY A 55 -4.88 3.98 13.74
C GLY A 55 -4.03 2.70 13.61
N PHE A 56 -4.59 1.59 13.10
CA PHE A 56 -3.80 0.37 12.86
C PHE A 56 -2.84 0.48 11.68
N SER A 57 -2.89 1.58 10.90
CA SER A 57 -2.05 1.77 9.72
C SER A 57 -0.54 1.77 10.01
N SER A 58 -0.09 2.01 11.25
CA SER A 58 1.32 1.91 11.63
C SER A 58 1.75 0.50 12.03
N TYR A 59 0.80 -0.41 12.25
CA TYR A 59 1.03 -1.79 12.66
C TYR A 59 0.87 -2.79 11.52
N ILE A 60 0.34 -2.35 10.39
CA ILE A 60 0.14 -3.17 9.19
C ILE A 60 0.92 -2.65 8.00
N GLU A 61 1.48 -3.57 7.23
CA GLU A 61 1.94 -3.33 5.88
C GLU A 61 0.83 -3.82 4.94
N PHE A 62 -0.01 -2.89 4.47
CA PHE A 62 -1.13 -3.22 3.61
C PHE A 62 -0.70 -3.20 2.14
N ARG A 63 -1.09 -4.21 1.37
CA ARG A 63 -0.86 -4.33 -0.08
C ARG A 63 -2.16 -4.66 -0.79
N TYR A 64 -2.47 -3.95 -1.88
CA TYR A 64 -3.60 -4.26 -2.75
C TYR A 64 -3.11 -4.76 -4.10
N VAL A 65 -3.37 -6.02 -4.43
CA VAL A 65 -3.09 -6.57 -5.78
C VAL A 65 -4.37 -6.47 -6.60
N ALA A 66 -4.43 -5.46 -7.49
CA ALA A 66 -5.61 -5.24 -8.33
C ALA A 66 -5.54 -6.12 -9.58
N TRP A 67 -6.11 -7.31 -9.46
CA TRP A 67 -6.18 -8.32 -10.52
C TRP A 67 -7.39 -9.21 -10.31
N GLY A 68 -7.47 -9.87 -9.14
CA GLY A 68 -8.56 -10.77 -8.77
C GLY A 68 -8.73 -11.92 -9.76
N ASN A 69 -9.94 -12.10 -10.30
CA ASN A 69 -10.26 -13.15 -11.26
C ASN A 69 -9.99 -12.75 -12.72
N ALA A 70 -9.29 -11.64 -12.97
CA ALA A 70 -8.82 -11.34 -14.31
C ALA A 70 -7.91 -12.48 -14.80
N HIS A 71 -7.95 -12.76 -16.10
CA HIS A 71 -7.05 -13.73 -16.73
C HIS A 71 -6.34 -13.10 -17.91
N ARG A 72 -5.18 -13.65 -18.26
CA ARG A 72 -4.40 -13.19 -19.40
C ARG A 72 -4.94 -13.82 -20.68
N SER A 73 -5.16 -12.99 -21.69
CA SER A 73 -5.41 -13.38 -23.08
C SER A 73 -4.27 -12.85 -23.96
N HIS A 74 -4.21 -13.33 -25.20
CA HIS A 74 -3.33 -12.78 -26.24
C HIS A 74 -3.55 -11.26 -26.45
N ASP A 75 -4.81 -10.81 -26.30
CA ASP A 75 -5.20 -9.43 -26.57
C ASP A 75 -5.14 -8.54 -25.30
N GLY A 76 -4.57 -9.05 -24.21
CA GLY A 76 -4.45 -8.35 -22.92
C GLY A 76 -5.29 -8.96 -21.80
N PRO A 77 -5.45 -8.25 -20.67
CA PRO A 77 -6.21 -8.76 -19.53
C PRO A 77 -7.70 -8.84 -19.86
N GLN A 78 -8.32 -9.94 -19.44
CA GLN A 78 -9.76 -10.17 -19.52
C GLN A 78 -10.33 -10.18 -18.10
N CYS A 79 -11.13 -9.17 -17.78
CA CYS A 79 -11.71 -8.96 -16.46
C CYS A 79 -13.19 -9.40 -16.41
N GLN A 80 -13.66 -9.86 -15.26
CA GLN A 80 -15.02 -10.40 -15.12
C GLN A 80 -16.09 -9.34 -15.35
N HIS A 81 -15.81 -8.09 -14.96
CA HIS A 81 -16.73 -6.96 -15.13
C HIS A 81 -16.34 -6.07 -16.33
N GLY A 82 -15.64 -6.63 -17.32
CA GLY A 82 -15.32 -5.99 -18.60
C GLY A 82 -14.19 -4.94 -18.54
N ALA A 83 -14.05 -4.17 -19.63
CA ALA A 83 -12.92 -3.25 -19.81
C ALA A 83 -12.82 -2.16 -18.73
N ALA A 84 -13.95 -1.73 -18.17
CA ALA A 84 -13.96 -0.74 -17.08
C ALA A 84 -13.29 -1.29 -15.81
N GLU A 85 -13.42 -2.59 -15.53
CA GLU A 85 -12.71 -3.22 -14.42
C GLU A 85 -11.21 -3.30 -14.66
N CYS A 86 -10.80 -3.69 -15.86
CA CYS A 86 -9.37 -3.73 -16.21
C CYS A 86 -8.74 -2.34 -16.09
N ALA A 87 -9.38 -1.31 -16.64
CA ALA A 87 -8.92 0.07 -16.49
C ALA A 87 -8.88 0.51 -15.01
N GLY A 88 -9.86 0.10 -14.20
CA GLY A 88 -9.86 0.35 -12.76
C GLY A 88 -8.73 -0.37 -12.02
N ASN A 89 -8.41 -1.61 -12.39
CA ASN A 89 -7.30 -2.37 -11.84
C ASN A 89 -5.98 -1.68 -12.16
N ASP A 90 -5.79 -1.27 -13.41
CA ASP A 90 -4.61 -0.50 -13.85
C ASP A 90 -4.45 0.80 -13.07
N LEU A 91 -5.53 1.55 -12.87
CA LEU A 91 -5.50 2.80 -12.10
C LEU A 91 -5.09 2.57 -10.63
N ILE A 92 -5.59 1.50 -10.00
CA ILE A 92 -5.22 1.15 -8.60
C ILE A 92 -3.75 0.74 -8.53
N ASN A 93 -3.28 -0.08 -9.47
CA ASN A 93 -1.89 -0.51 -9.55
C ASN A 93 -0.95 0.67 -9.84
N CYS A 94 -1.32 1.57 -10.75
CA CYS A 94 -0.58 2.80 -11.05
C CYS A 94 -0.49 3.72 -9.83
N ALA A 95 -1.58 3.86 -9.08
CA ALA A 95 -1.59 4.70 -7.88
C ALA A 95 -0.60 4.19 -6.83
N GLN A 96 -0.54 2.88 -6.61
CA GLN A 96 0.41 2.25 -5.71
C GLN A 96 1.85 2.39 -6.19
N ALA A 97 2.11 2.23 -7.49
CA ALA A 97 3.46 2.36 -8.04
C ALA A 97 3.99 3.81 -8.01
N LEU A 98 3.12 4.80 -8.31
CA LEU A 98 3.49 6.22 -8.26
C LEU A 98 3.65 6.74 -6.82
N TYR A 99 2.91 6.16 -5.86
CA TYR A 99 2.89 6.59 -4.47
C TYR A 99 2.88 5.37 -3.54
N PRO A 100 4.02 4.68 -3.36
CA PRO A 100 4.09 3.39 -2.66
C PRO A 100 3.73 3.47 -1.16
N ALA A 101 3.78 4.65 -0.55
CA ALA A 101 3.33 4.82 0.82
C ALA A 101 1.82 4.58 0.96
N GLN A 102 1.41 3.61 1.79
CA GLN A 102 -0.01 3.27 2.01
C GLN A 102 -0.85 4.46 2.50
N ALA A 103 -0.26 5.42 3.19
CA ALA A 103 -0.91 6.66 3.58
C ALA A 103 -1.34 7.54 2.38
N LEU A 104 -0.81 7.29 1.18
CA LEU A 104 -1.11 8.04 -0.04
C LEU A 104 -2.06 7.26 -0.96
N TRP A 105 -1.75 6.00 -1.29
CA TRP A 105 -2.55 5.24 -2.25
C TRP A 105 -3.84 4.66 -1.65
N PHE A 106 -3.88 4.32 -0.36
CA PHE A 106 -5.08 3.72 0.25
C PHE A 106 -6.25 4.70 0.34
N PRO A 107 -6.07 5.97 0.76
CA PRO A 107 -7.13 6.98 0.69
C PRO A 107 -7.70 7.16 -0.72
N TYR A 108 -6.85 7.09 -1.76
CA TYR A 108 -7.32 7.09 -3.14
C TYR A 108 -8.21 5.87 -3.44
N ARG A 109 -7.79 4.65 -3.07
CA ARG A 109 -8.55 3.42 -3.31
C ARG A 109 -9.93 3.40 -2.64
N ARG A 110 -10.04 3.92 -1.42
CA ARG A 110 -11.32 4.00 -0.67
C ARG A 110 -12.21 5.18 -1.08
N GLY A 111 -11.82 5.96 -2.09
CA GLY A 111 -12.61 7.08 -2.61
C GLY A 111 -12.47 8.39 -1.83
N ALA A 112 -11.59 8.46 -0.82
CA ALA A 112 -11.24 9.69 -0.12
C ALA A 112 -10.23 10.57 -0.91
N GLY A 113 -10.05 10.29 -2.20
CA GLY A 113 -9.06 10.91 -3.07
C GLY A 113 -9.21 12.43 -3.22
N ASP A 114 -10.43 12.94 -3.08
CA ASP A 114 -10.72 14.38 -3.25
C ASP A 114 -10.60 15.18 -1.94
N ALA A 115 -10.50 14.49 -0.79
CA ALA A 115 -10.41 15.15 0.52
C ALA A 115 -8.99 15.62 0.87
N ARG A 116 -7.95 15.16 0.13
CA ARG A 116 -6.55 15.57 0.34
C ARG A 116 -5.89 16.03 -0.97
N PRO A 117 -5.17 17.18 -0.98
CA PRO A 117 -4.51 17.67 -2.19
C PRO A 117 -3.50 16.68 -2.81
N ALA A 118 -2.82 15.90 -1.97
CA ALA A 118 -1.86 14.89 -2.42
C ALA A 118 -2.56 13.73 -3.17
N THR A 119 -3.73 13.31 -2.71
CA THR A 119 -4.48 12.19 -3.30
C THR A 119 -5.19 12.60 -4.59
N ALA A 120 -5.64 13.86 -4.70
CA ALA A 120 -6.20 14.41 -5.93
C ALA A 120 -5.14 14.53 -7.05
N ARG A 121 -3.90 14.94 -6.69
CA ARG A 121 -2.76 14.93 -7.62
C ARG A 121 -2.40 13.51 -8.06
N LEU A 122 -2.43 12.56 -7.12
CA LEU A 122 -2.23 11.14 -7.40
C LEU A 122 -3.28 10.63 -8.40
N ALA A 123 -4.56 10.90 -8.18
CA ALA A 123 -5.64 10.47 -9.08
C ALA A 123 -5.47 11.03 -10.51
N ARG A 124 -5.12 12.33 -10.62
CA ARG A 124 -4.83 12.96 -11.91
C ARG A 124 -3.64 12.29 -12.61
N ARG A 125 -2.53 12.14 -11.90
CA ARG A 125 -1.29 11.57 -12.45
C ARG A 125 -1.45 10.10 -12.83
N ALA A 126 -2.18 9.32 -12.02
CA ALA A 126 -2.50 7.93 -12.35
C ALA A 126 -3.34 7.83 -13.64
N ARG A 127 -4.35 8.70 -13.82
CA ARG A 127 -5.14 8.77 -15.05
C ARG A 127 -4.32 9.19 -16.26
N GLU A 128 -3.43 10.18 -16.11
CA GLU A 128 -2.51 10.60 -17.17
C GLU A 128 -1.61 9.43 -17.59
N VAL A 129 -1.01 8.72 -16.63
CA VAL A 129 -0.12 7.57 -16.90
C VAL A 129 -0.85 6.40 -17.56
N VAL A 130 -2.09 6.12 -17.17
CA VAL A 130 -2.93 5.09 -17.83
C VAL A 130 -3.33 5.53 -19.24
N GLY A 131 -3.69 6.80 -19.44
CA GLY A 131 -4.14 7.32 -20.74
C GLY A 131 -3.04 7.49 -21.79
N THR A 132 -1.78 7.70 -21.39
CA THR A 132 -0.65 7.87 -22.32
C THR A 132 0.02 6.57 -22.73
N GLY A 133 -0.40 5.42 -22.20
CA GLY A 133 0.05 4.10 -22.64
C GLY A 133 1.53 3.75 -22.41
N CYS A 134 2.42 4.66 -21.97
CA CYS A 134 3.78 4.35 -21.51
C CYS A 134 4.52 5.62 -21.00
N LEU A 135 5.76 5.44 -20.51
CA LEU A 135 6.96 6.31 -20.72
C LEU A 135 7.84 6.60 -19.48
N VAL A 136 7.43 6.27 -18.25
CA VAL A 136 8.35 6.24 -17.09
C VAL A 136 8.29 4.88 -16.42
N GLY A 137 9.01 3.91 -16.98
CA GLY A 137 9.49 2.72 -16.27
C GLY A 137 8.48 1.87 -15.47
N GLY A 138 7.32 1.50 -16.03
CA GLY A 138 6.77 0.18 -15.72
C GLY A 138 5.33 0.01 -15.22
N CYS A 139 4.48 1.04 -15.03
CA CYS A 139 3.17 0.78 -14.41
C CYS A 139 2.24 -0.17 -15.17
N VAL A 140 2.18 -0.14 -16.50
CA VAL A 140 1.34 -1.09 -17.27
C VAL A 140 2.11 -2.38 -17.57
N SER A 141 3.39 -2.28 -17.95
CA SER A 141 4.20 -3.44 -18.33
C SER A 141 4.61 -4.35 -17.16
N LEU A 142 4.73 -3.84 -15.93
CA LEU A 142 5.09 -4.66 -14.75
C LEU A 142 3.98 -5.64 -14.36
N PHE A 143 2.71 -5.24 -14.49
CA PHE A 143 1.58 -6.13 -14.17
C PHE A 143 1.16 -7.00 -15.36
N HIS A 144 1.55 -6.63 -16.58
CA HIS A 144 1.28 -7.42 -17.77
C HIS A 144 2.42 -8.36 -18.19
N GLY A 145 3.62 -8.28 -17.60
CA GLY A 145 4.79 -9.05 -17.99
C GLY A 145 5.43 -9.95 -16.92
N GLY A 146 4.79 -10.17 -15.77
CA GLY A 146 5.40 -10.88 -14.64
C GLY A 146 4.45 -11.78 -13.87
N TYR A 147 3.94 -12.82 -14.54
CA TYR A 147 3.58 -14.13 -13.97
C TYR A 147 3.71 -15.17 -15.08
#